data_AF-A0A951FZ84-F1
#
_entry.id   AF-A0A951FZ84-F1
#
_cell.length_a   1.000
_cell.length_b   1.000
_cell.length_c   1.000
_cell.angle_alpha   90.00
_cell.angle_beta   90.00
_cell.angle_gamma   90.00
#
_symmetry.space_group_name_H-M   'P 1'
#
loop_
_entity.id
_entity.type
_entity.pdbx_description
1 polymer ?
#
loop_
_entity_poly.entity_id
_entity_poly.type
_entity_poly.pdbx_seq_one_letter_code
_entity_poly.pdbx_strand_id
1 'polypeptide(L)'
;ELWRGVAARRAITHDAVPIALVGLIRRNRRRYGGYIVHAGLAVLLVGVAASSSFQHSQDVILSPGQSARVDGYTIRYVRPTESVSNQKITFGAVLNVTKGGRHVVTVRTNRDFYPSQDPSDGLIGKFFDTSQADSQVGLDAGLRRDIWTVINVDPSPLSSLINQGNTLFANYAPQVMTQAATLPPAKAQQALNSLWSERDLAVAEIARRFVTHPWPTEFLLIVDPLVTWIWLGALIIGGGGLIALWPVPAFARRRAAAPRTARPSTSPGVPAREPA
;
A
#
# COMPACT_ATOMS: atom_id res chain seq x y z
N GLU A 1 -33.93 19.14 6.36
CA GLU A 1 -34.32 18.69 7.72
C GLU A 1 -33.26 18.96 8.80
N LEU A 2 -31.97 18.76 8.53
CA LEU A 2 -30.86 19.04 9.48
C LEU A 2 -30.85 20.47 10.04
N TRP A 3 -31.10 21.47 9.20
CA TRP A 3 -31.10 22.89 9.58
C TRP A 3 -32.20 23.25 10.59
N ARG A 4 -33.38 22.62 10.50
CA ARG A 4 -34.49 22.86 11.43
C ARG A 4 -34.23 22.25 12.80
N GLY A 5 -33.55 21.10 12.86
CA GLY A 5 -33.15 20.46 14.11
C GLY A 5 -32.05 21.20 14.87
N VAL A 6 -31.12 21.83 14.16
CA VAL A 6 -30.07 22.69 14.76
C VAL A 6 -30.67 23.99 15.28
N ALA A 7 -31.58 24.62 14.53
CA ALA A 7 -32.27 25.84 14.96
C ALA A 7 -33.14 25.61 16.22
N ALA A 8 -33.88 24.50 16.29
CA ALA A 8 -34.71 24.16 17.44
C ALA A 8 -33.90 23.90 18.72
N ARG A 9 -32.68 23.37 18.60
CA ARG A 9 -31.78 23.14 19.76
C ARG A 9 -31.09 24.41 20.24
N ARG A 10 -30.71 25.29 19.32
CA ARG A 10 -30.13 26.60 19.65
C ARG A 10 -31.10 27.45 20.50
N ALA A 11 -32.40 27.33 20.24
CA ALA A 11 -33.44 28.01 21.01
C ALA A 11 -33.60 27.49 22.45
N ILE A 12 -33.10 26.29 22.78
CA ILE A 12 -33.36 25.62 24.06
C ILE A 12 -32.10 25.51 24.95
N THR A 13 -30.90 25.29 24.40
CA THR A 13 -29.70 25.02 25.24
C THR A 13 -28.54 26.01 25.12
N HIS A 14 -28.61 27.02 24.23
CA HIS A 14 -27.54 28.03 24.05
C HIS A 14 -26.12 27.46 23.74
N ASP A 15 -26.02 26.20 23.32
CA ASP A 15 -24.72 25.58 23.00
C ASP A 15 -24.14 26.04 21.66
N ALA A 16 -22.81 26.06 21.57
CA ALA A 16 -22.09 26.32 20.32
C ALA A 16 -22.42 25.26 19.25
N VAL A 17 -22.52 25.69 17.98
CA VAL A 17 -22.88 24.88 16.80
C VAL A 17 -22.16 23.52 16.70
N PRO A 18 -20.86 23.38 17.04
CA PRO A 18 -20.16 22.09 16.99
C PRO A 18 -20.70 21.07 18.00
N ILE A 19 -21.05 21.54 19.20
CA ILE A 19 -21.49 20.70 20.33
C ILE A 19 -22.92 20.18 20.07
N ALA A 20 -23.78 21.01 19.48
CA ALA A 20 -25.14 20.64 19.11
C ALA A 20 -25.20 19.59 17.98
N LEU A 21 -24.28 19.68 17.01
CA LEU A 21 -24.13 18.73 15.90
C LEU A 21 -23.69 17.34 16.41
N VAL A 22 -22.67 17.30 17.27
CA VAL A 22 -22.20 16.07 17.94
C VAL A 22 -23.32 15.45 18.78
N GLY A 23 -24.08 16.26 19.52
CA GLY A 23 -25.19 15.78 20.33
C GLY A 23 -26.38 15.21 19.53
N LEU A 24 -26.61 15.67 18.30
CA LEU A 24 -27.67 15.16 17.42
C LEU A 24 -27.29 13.80 16.82
N ILE A 25 -26.04 13.68 16.36
CA ILE A 25 -25.46 12.42 15.85
C ILE A 25 -25.50 11.35 16.96
N ARG A 26 -25.18 11.72 18.21
CA ARG A 26 -25.14 10.79 19.35
C ARG A 26 -26.52 10.25 19.76
N ARG A 27 -27.59 11.03 19.58
CA ARG A 27 -28.97 10.65 19.96
C ARG A 27 -29.64 9.74 18.92
N ASN A 28 -29.28 9.83 17.63
CA ASN A 28 -29.80 8.96 16.57
C ASN A 28 -28.68 8.30 15.75
N ARG A 29 -27.66 7.80 16.46
CA ARG A 29 -26.41 7.29 15.90
C ARG A 29 -26.56 6.16 14.89
N ARG A 30 -27.60 5.31 15.00
CA ARG A 30 -27.81 4.21 14.04
C ARG A 30 -28.25 4.76 12.68
N ARG A 31 -29.12 5.79 12.68
CA ARG A 31 -29.57 6.45 11.45
C ARG A 31 -28.45 7.26 10.81
N TYR A 32 -27.79 8.11 11.59
CA TYR A 32 -26.73 8.97 11.05
C TYR A 32 -25.44 8.20 10.74
N GLY A 33 -25.06 7.21 11.55
CA GLY A 33 -23.97 6.29 11.25
C GLY A 33 -24.25 5.49 9.97
N GLY A 34 -25.48 5.01 9.80
CA GLY A 34 -25.91 4.37 8.54
C GLY A 34 -25.81 5.29 7.32
N TYR A 35 -26.19 6.57 7.43
CA TYR A 35 -26.01 7.53 6.34
C TYR A 35 -24.55 7.83 6.02
N ILE A 36 -23.69 7.91 7.04
CA ILE A 36 -22.24 8.06 6.86
C ILE A 36 -21.67 6.85 6.12
N VAL A 37 -22.08 5.63 6.46
CA VAL A 37 -21.68 4.40 5.76
C VAL A 37 -22.07 4.46 4.28
N HIS A 38 -23.31 4.82 3.94
CA HIS A 38 -23.75 4.89 2.54
C HIS A 38 -23.01 5.98 1.76
N ALA A 39 -22.76 7.14 2.39
CA ALA A 39 -21.96 8.19 1.78
C ALA A 39 -20.52 7.72 1.52
N GLY A 40 -19.91 7.02 2.47
CA GLY A 40 -18.58 6.43 2.31
C GLY A 40 -18.54 5.36 1.20
N LEU A 41 -19.59 4.54 1.09
CA LEU A 41 -19.74 3.58 0.00
C LEU A 41 -19.85 4.26 -1.36
N ALA A 42 -20.64 5.33 -1.47
CA ALA A 42 -20.72 6.11 -2.71
C ALA A 42 -19.36 6.70 -3.11
N VAL A 43 -18.63 7.29 -2.16
CA VAL A 43 -17.27 7.82 -2.40
C VAL A 43 -16.30 6.70 -2.82
N LEU A 44 -16.35 5.55 -2.16
CA LEU A 44 -15.51 4.40 -2.48
C LEU A 44 -15.81 3.89 -3.89
N LEU A 45 -17.08 3.71 -4.26
CA LEU A 45 -17.48 3.25 -5.59
C LEU A 45 -17.03 4.22 -6.69
N VAL A 46 -17.13 5.53 -6.46
CA VAL A 46 -16.61 6.54 -7.38
C VAL A 46 -15.09 6.45 -7.49
N GLY A 47 -14.38 6.31 -6.37
CA GLY A 47 -12.92 6.13 -6.37
C GLY A 47 -12.47 4.88 -7.15
N VAL A 48 -13.15 3.75 -6.96
CA VAL A 48 -12.87 2.51 -7.69
C VAL A 48 -13.16 2.67 -9.18
N ALA A 49 -14.34 3.18 -9.55
CA ALA A 49 -14.71 3.35 -10.95
C ALA A 49 -13.78 4.34 -11.69
N ALA A 50 -13.39 5.43 -11.03
CA ALA A 50 -12.52 6.42 -11.63
C ALA A 50 -11.06 5.95 -11.70
N SER A 51 -10.54 5.30 -10.66
CA SER A 51 -9.16 4.75 -10.70
C SER A 51 -9.00 3.70 -11.81
N SER A 52 -9.98 2.80 -11.98
CA SER A 52 -9.90 1.78 -13.03
C SER A 52 -10.09 2.33 -14.45
N SER A 53 -10.92 3.37 -14.62
CA SER A 53 -11.23 3.91 -15.96
C SER A 53 -10.15 4.87 -16.49
N PHE A 54 -9.42 5.54 -15.61
CA PHE A 54 -8.45 6.58 -15.98
C PHE A 54 -7.00 6.21 -15.67
N GLN A 55 -6.74 4.96 -15.26
CA GLN A 55 -5.40 4.42 -15.11
C GLN A 55 -4.67 4.42 -16.47
N HIS A 56 -3.45 4.97 -16.47
CA HIS A 56 -2.56 4.93 -17.64
C HIS A 56 -1.29 4.17 -17.27
N SER A 57 -1.01 3.10 -18.00
CA SER A 57 0.15 2.24 -17.80
C SER A 57 0.96 2.15 -19.10
N GLN A 58 2.29 2.23 -19.00
CA GLN A 58 3.17 2.09 -20.15
C GLN A 58 4.50 1.43 -19.75
N ASP A 59 4.86 0.37 -20.46
CA ASP A 59 6.21 -0.19 -20.44
C ASP A 59 7.14 0.62 -21.35
N VAL A 60 8.26 1.06 -20.81
CA VAL A 60 9.25 1.88 -21.52
C VAL A 60 10.65 1.37 -21.24
N ILE A 61 11.48 1.34 -22.28
CA ILE A 61 12.91 1.04 -22.13
C ILE A 61 13.66 2.37 -22.16
N LEU A 62 14.38 2.68 -21.10
CA LEU A 62 15.13 3.93 -20.94
C LEU A 62 16.58 3.68 -20.58
N SER A 63 17.48 4.40 -21.24
CA SER A 63 18.86 4.59 -20.76
C SER A 63 18.95 5.78 -19.79
N PRO A 64 19.94 5.83 -18.89
CA PRO A 64 20.13 7.00 -18.04
C PRO A 64 20.23 8.29 -18.84
N GLY A 65 19.50 9.30 -18.39
CA GLY A 65 19.35 10.59 -19.06
C GLY A 65 18.11 10.69 -19.96
N GLN A 66 17.57 9.57 -20.44
CA GLN A 66 16.38 9.55 -21.29
C GLN A 66 15.10 9.78 -20.47
N SER A 67 14.01 10.11 -21.18
CA SER A 67 12.72 10.37 -20.58
C SER A 67 11.58 9.77 -21.37
N ALA A 68 10.53 9.35 -20.68
CA ALA A 68 9.26 8.93 -21.25
C ALA A 68 8.14 9.89 -20.81
N ARG A 69 7.03 9.91 -21.57
CA ARG A 69 5.85 10.69 -21.24
C ARG A 69 4.64 9.79 -21.04
N VAL A 70 3.99 9.92 -19.88
CA VAL A 70 2.78 9.17 -19.51
C VAL A 70 1.82 10.16 -18.82
N ASP A 71 0.55 10.25 -19.25
CA ASP A 71 -0.49 11.14 -18.70
C ASP A 71 -0.04 12.61 -18.43
N GLY A 72 0.75 13.15 -19.36
CA GLY A 72 1.30 14.51 -19.28
C GLY A 72 2.41 14.72 -18.25
N TYR A 73 2.90 13.66 -17.60
CA TYR A 73 4.15 13.65 -16.84
C TYR A 73 5.31 13.31 -17.77
N THR A 74 6.46 13.90 -17.50
CA THR A 74 7.74 13.49 -18.09
C THR A 74 8.56 12.84 -16.98
N ILE A 75 8.78 11.53 -17.11
CA ILE A 75 9.57 10.72 -16.20
C ILE A 75 10.97 10.58 -16.82
N ARG A 76 11.98 11.12 -16.15
CA ARG A 76 13.39 11.03 -16.55
C ARG A 76 14.12 9.99 -15.73
N TYR A 77 14.76 9.05 -16.41
CA TYR A 77 15.70 8.13 -15.76
C TYR A 77 16.98 8.90 -15.42
N VAL A 78 17.22 9.18 -14.14
CA VAL A 78 18.36 10.02 -13.72
C VAL A 78 19.62 9.20 -13.68
N ARG A 79 19.60 8.08 -12.94
CA ARG A 79 20.76 7.22 -12.75
C ARG A 79 20.34 5.85 -12.20
N PRO A 80 21.10 4.78 -12.51
CA PRO A 80 20.97 3.50 -11.84
C PRO A 80 21.46 3.60 -10.38
N THR A 81 21.09 2.59 -9.60
CA THR A 81 21.60 2.32 -8.24
C THR A 81 21.86 0.85 -8.08
N GLU A 82 22.85 0.51 -7.26
CA GLU A 82 23.12 -0.84 -6.82
C GLU A 82 23.39 -0.88 -5.31
N SER A 83 23.09 -2.01 -4.70
CA SER A 83 23.54 -2.36 -3.35
C SER A 83 23.74 -3.86 -3.28
N VAL A 84 24.81 -4.31 -2.64
CA VAL A 84 25.12 -5.74 -2.50
C VAL A 84 25.28 -6.06 -1.02
N SER A 85 24.64 -7.14 -0.58
CA SER A 85 24.84 -7.75 0.73
C SER A 85 25.12 -9.24 0.58
N ASN A 86 25.39 -9.92 1.69
CA ASN A 86 25.52 -11.38 1.73
C ASN A 86 24.20 -12.13 1.47
N GLN A 87 23.06 -11.43 1.49
CA GLN A 87 21.74 -12.01 1.34
C GLN A 87 21.10 -11.73 -0.02
N LYS A 88 21.45 -10.61 -0.66
CA LYS A 88 20.84 -10.18 -1.93
C LYS A 88 21.67 -9.15 -2.68
N ILE A 89 21.37 -9.03 -3.97
CA ILE A 89 21.75 -7.88 -4.80
C ILE A 89 20.50 -7.04 -5.03
N THR A 90 20.62 -5.73 -4.86
CA THR A 90 19.55 -4.78 -5.18
C THR A 90 20.00 -3.94 -6.35
N PHE A 91 19.29 -4.01 -7.47
CA PHE A 91 19.43 -3.07 -8.58
C PHE A 91 18.27 -2.10 -8.57
N GLY A 92 18.49 -0.84 -8.92
CA GLY A 92 17.43 0.16 -8.89
C GLY A 92 17.70 1.36 -9.77
N ALA A 93 16.78 2.31 -9.68
CA ALA A 93 16.83 3.55 -10.45
C ALA A 93 16.29 4.72 -9.63
N VAL A 94 16.88 5.88 -9.89
CA VAL A 94 16.31 7.17 -9.48
C VAL A 94 15.62 7.78 -10.68
N LEU A 95 14.32 8.07 -10.53
CA LEU A 95 13.48 8.68 -11.55
C LEU A 95 13.04 10.06 -11.08
N ASN A 96 13.14 11.06 -11.96
CA ASN A 96 12.62 12.39 -11.70
C ASN A 96 11.35 12.60 -12.51
N VAL A 97 10.26 12.97 -11.84
CA VAL A 97 8.96 13.20 -12.46
C VAL A 97 8.67 14.69 -12.50
N THR A 98 8.35 15.18 -13.69
CA THR A 98 8.00 16.58 -13.94
C THR A 98 6.66 16.69 -14.67
N LYS A 99 5.94 17.81 -14.51
CA LYS A 99 4.71 18.12 -15.26
C LYS A 99 4.72 19.59 -15.66
N GLY A 100 4.58 19.86 -16.96
CA GLY A 100 4.68 21.23 -17.49
C GLY A 100 6.00 21.93 -17.12
N GLY A 101 7.12 21.19 -17.10
CA GLY A 101 8.45 21.70 -16.75
C GLY A 101 8.71 21.91 -15.25
N ARG A 102 7.71 21.71 -14.37
CA ARG A 102 7.89 21.79 -12.92
C ARG A 102 8.16 20.41 -12.33
N HIS A 103 9.09 20.35 -11.38
CA HIS A 103 9.35 19.15 -10.57
C HIS A 103 8.10 18.78 -9.77
N VAL A 104 7.74 17.50 -9.79
CA VAL A 104 6.63 16.93 -9.01
C VAL A 104 7.20 16.11 -7.87
N VAL A 105 8.01 15.10 -8.19
CA VAL A 105 8.58 14.17 -7.22
C VAL A 105 9.81 13.47 -7.80
N THR A 106 10.68 12.99 -6.92
CA THR A 106 11.74 12.05 -7.27
C THR A 106 11.40 10.69 -6.69
N VAL A 107 11.23 9.70 -7.55
CA VAL A 107 10.84 8.34 -7.17
C VAL A 107 12.05 7.41 -7.26
N ARG A 108 12.12 6.45 -6.35
CA ARG A 108 13.12 5.37 -6.37
C ARG A 108 12.41 4.04 -6.50
N THR A 109 12.87 3.20 -7.41
CA THR A 109 12.38 1.82 -7.58
C THR A 109 13.56 0.88 -7.63
N ASN A 110 13.39 -0.30 -7.03
CA ASN A 110 14.43 -1.29 -6.88
C ASN A 110 13.88 -2.68 -7.23
N ARG A 111 14.78 -3.58 -7.61
CA ARG A 111 14.55 -5.01 -7.77
C ARG A 111 15.64 -5.75 -6.99
N ASP A 112 15.20 -6.60 -6.09
CA ASP A 112 16.02 -7.42 -5.20
C ASP A 112 16.19 -8.81 -5.81
N PHE A 113 17.42 -9.31 -5.86
CA PHE A 113 17.81 -10.61 -6.38
C PHE A 113 18.36 -11.44 -5.23
N TYR A 114 17.68 -12.55 -4.93
CA TYR A 114 18.09 -13.48 -3.89
C TYR A 114 18.88 -14.66 -4.50
N PRO A 115 19.89 -15.19 -3.79
CA PRO A 115 20.66 -16.33 -4.26
C PRO A 115 19.76 -17.52 -4.56
N SER A 116 19.81 -17.99 -5.81
CA SER A 116 19.09 -19.19 -6.22
C SER A 116 19.59 -20.43 -5.46
N GLN A 117 18.71 -21.42 -5.37
CA GLN A 117 19.06 -22.76 -4.89
C GLN A 117 19.43 -23.71 -6.03
N ASP A 118 19.44 -23.22 -7.28
CA ASP A 118 19.79 -24.02 -8.44
C ASP A 118 21.32 -24.24 -8.47
N PRO A 119 21.80 -25.50 -8.40
CA PRO A 119 23.22 -25.78 -8.47
C PRO A 119 23.87 -25.38 -9.80
N SER A 120 23.10 -25.30 -10.88
CA SER A 120 23.60 -25.01 -12.23
C SER A 120 24.03 -23.54 -12.42
N ASP A 121 23.55 -22.63 -11.56
CA ASP A 121 23.90 -21.21 -11.61
C ASP A 121 25.34 -20.91 -11.13
N GLY A 122 26.00 -21.89 -10.52
CA GLY A 122 27.37 -21.75 -10.02
C GLY A 122 27.48 -20.84 -8.79
N LEU A 123 28.72 -20.53 -8.38
CA LEU A 123 28.99 -19.78 -7.16
C LEU A 123 28.72 -18.27 -7.28
N ILE A 124 28.74 -17.74 -8.51
CA ILE A 124 28.51 -16.32 -8.81
C ILE A 124 27.10 -16.12 -9.38
N GLY A 125 26.73 -16.91 -10.39
CA GLY A 125 25.48 -16.70 -11.14
C GLY A 125 24.22 -16.78 -10.28
N LYS A 126 24.24 -17.57 -9.20
CA LYS A 126 23.08 -17.70 -8.30
C LYS A 126 22.56 -16.38 -7.75
N PHE A 127 23.41 -15.36 -7.61
CA PHE A 127 23.02 -14.05 -7.08
C PHE A 127 22.35 -13.14 -8.14
N PHE A 128 22.41 -13.52 -9.41
CA PHE A 128 21.87 -12.76 -10.54
C PHE A 128 20.69 -13.48 -11.20
N ASP A 129 20.18 -14.56 -10.59
CA ASP A 129 19.02 -15.27 -11.08
C ASP A 129 17.75 -14.40 -10.90
N THR A 130 17.00 -14.25 -11.98
CA THR A 130 15.73 -13.52 -12.00
C THR A 130 14.55 -14.31 -11.43
N SER A 131 14.66 -15.64 -11.30
CA SER A 131 13.56 -16.52 -10.87
C SER A 131 13.09 -16.24 -9.44
N GLN A 132 14.00 -15.75 -8.59
CA GLN A 132 13.72 -15.36 -7.19
C GLN A 132 13.77 -13.85 -6.99
N ALA A 133 13.56 -13.06 -8.04
CA ALA A 133 13.68 -11.60 -7.95
C ALA A 133 12.37 -10.91 -7.54
N ASP A 134 12.42 -10.10 -6.49
CA ASP A 134 11.31 -9.29 -6.00
C ASP A 134 11.44 -7.83 -6.44
N SER A 135 10.32 -7.18 -6.77
CA SER A 135 10.33 -5.76 -7.18
C SER A 135 9.71 -4.86 -6.12
N GLN A 136 10.43 -3.79 -5.75
CA GLN A 136 9.91 -2.70 -4.92
C GLN A 136 9.45 -1.54 -5.81
N VAL A 137 8.17 -1.23 -5.67
CA VAL A 137 7.54 -0.17 -6.46
C VAL A 137 7.92 1.19 -5.88
N GLY A 138 8.41 2.08 -6.74
CA GLY A 138 8.52 3.47 -6.40
C GLY A 138 7.14 4.11 -6.44
N LEU A 139 6.70 4.73 -5.35
CA LEU A 139 5.37 5.32 -5.22
C LEU A 139 5.44 6.77 -4.74
N ASP A 140 4.71 7.63 -5.42
CA ASP A 140 4.28 8.95 -4.91
C ASP A 140 2.76 8.96 -4.84
N ALA A 141 2.19 8.95 -3.63
CA ALA A 141 0.75 8.94 -3.41
C ALA A 141 0.21 10.37 -3.23
N GLY A 142 -0.90 10.69 -3.90
CA GLY A 142 -1.48 12.02 -3.90
C GLY A 142 -3.01 12.02 -3.86
N LEU A 143 -3.57 13.16 -3.43
CA LEU A 143 -5.03 13.33 -3.35
C LEU A 143 -5.74 13.28 -4.72
N ARG A 144 -5.01 13.55 -5.80
CA ARG A 144 -5.55 13.57 -7.17
C ARG A 144 -5.02 12.44 -8.04
N ARG A 145 -3.75 12.08 -7.87
CA ARG A 145 -3.09 11.01 -8.60
C ARG A 145 -1.96 10.41 -7.80
N ASP A 146 -1.65 9.17 -8.12
CA ASP A 146 -0.53 8.42 -7.64
C ASP A 146 0.38 8.10 -8.84
N ILE A 147 1.68 8.17 -8.64
CA ILE A 147 2.67 7.78 -9.66
C ILE A 147 3.40 6.55 -9.14
N TRP A 148 3.31 5.47 -9.90
CA TRP A 148 3.96 4.20 -9.61
C TRP A 148 4.99 3.89 -10.68
N THR A 149 6.10 3.31 -10.27
CA THR A 149 7.14 2.85 -11.17
C THR A 149 7.77 1.58 -10.68
N VAL A 150 7.90 0.62 -11.59
CA VAL A 150 8.59 -0.64 -11.36
C VAL A 150 9.75 -0.74 -12.32
N ILE A 151 10.94 -1.02 -11.81
CA ILE A 151 12.11 -1.35 -12.63
C ILE A 151 12.15 -2.84 -12.93
N ASN A 152 12.28 -3.20 -14.20
CA ASN A 152 12.50 -4.56 -14.65
C ASN A 152 13.97 -4.68 -15.10
N VAL A 153 14.84 -5.06 -14.16
CA VAL A 153 16.27 -5.24 -14.42
C VAL A 153 16.52 -6.62 -15.02
N ASP A 154 17.16 -6.63 -16.18
CA ASP A 154 17.71 -7.83 -16.82
C ASP A 154 19.24 -7.86 -16.64
N PRO A 155 19.81 -8.86 -15.95
CA PRO A 155 21.25 -9.01 -15.75
C PRO A 155 21.96 -9.68 -16.95
N SER A 156 21.28 -10.02 -18.04
CA SER A 156 21.88 -10.61 -19.24
C SER A 156 23.14 -9.90 -19.77
N PRO A 157 23.25 -8.55 -19.72
CA PRO A 157 24.49 -7.85 -20.09
C PRO A 157 25.70 -8.21 -19.23
N LEU A 158 25.49 -8.73 -18.02
CA LEU A 158 26.55 -9.18 -17.10
C LEU A 158 26.92 -10.66 -17.29
N SER A 159 26.19 -11.42 -18.13
CA SER A 159 26.36 -12.86 -18.30
C SER A 159 27.80 -13.30 -18.56
N SER A 160 28.54 -12.55 -19.39
CA SER A 160 29.95 -12.86 -19.67
C SER A 160 30.82 -12.79 -18.40
N LEU A 161 30.65 -11.76 -17.57
CA LEU A 161 31.40 -11.59 -16.32
C LEU A 161 30.97 -12.63 -15.28
N ILE A 162 29.67 -12.91 -15.21
CA ILE A 162 29.11 -13.96 -14.35
C ILE A 162 29.72 -15.33 -14.69
N ASN A 163 29.76 -15.67 -15.98
CA ASN A 163 30.30 -16.95 -16.46
C ASN A 163 31.82 -17.08 -16.21
N GLN A 164 32.56 -15.99 -16.40
CA GLN A 164 33.98 -15.94 -16.04
C GLN A 164 34.19 -16.18 -14.54
N GLY A 165 33.41 -15.49 -13.70
CA GLY A 165 33.43 -15.68 -12.26
C GLY A 165 33.10 -17.13 -11.87
N ASN A 166 32.03 -17.71 -12.44
CA ASN A 166 31.67 -19.10 -12.21
C ASN A 166 32.80 -20.07 -12.57
N THR A 167 33.46 -19.86 -13.71
CA THR A 167 34.58 -20.71 -14.16
C THR A 167 35.78 -20.60 -13.21
N LEU A 168 36.13 -19.39 -12.78
CA LEU A 168 37.23 -19.17 -11.82
C LEU A 168 36.95 -19.86 -10.48
N PHE A 169 35.76 -19.65 -9.92
CA PHE A 169 35.40 -20.24 -8.63
C PHE A 169 35.16 -21.75 -8.70
N ALA A 170 34.70 -22.29 -9.82
CA ALA A 170 34.58 -23.74 -10.03
C ALA A 170 35.95 -24.45 -9.96
N ASN A 171 37.02 -23.79 -10.42
CA ASN A 171 38.38 -24.32 -10.37
C ASN A 171 39.06 -24.06 -9.01
N TYR A 172 38.81 -22.89 -8.41
CA TYR A 172 39.49 -22.43 -7.20
C TYR A 172 38.86 -22.99 -5.90
N ALA A 173 37.53 -22.95 -5.77
CA ALA A 173 36.85 -23.28 -4.52
C ALA A 173 37.10 -24.73 -4.06
N PRO A 174 37.06 -25.76 -4.93
CA PRO A 174 37.34 -27.14 -4.50
C PRO A 174 38.74 -27.30 -3.91
N GLN A 175 39.75 -26.61 -4.48
CA GLN A 175 41.13 -26.69 -4.01
C GLN A 175 41.26 -26.13 -2.59
N VAL A 176 40.64 -24.98 -2.33
CA VAL A 176 40.63 -24.36 -0.99
C VAL A 176 39.87 -25.24 0.01
N MET A 177 38.73 -25.83 -0.39
CA MET A 177 37.95 -26.71 0.47
C MET A 177 38.73 -27.99 0.82
N THR A 178 39.39 -28.63 -0.15
CA THR A 178 40.23 -29.81 0.09
C THR A 178 41.42 -29.47 0.99
N GLN A 179 42.07 -28.34 0.78
CA GLN A 179 43.17 -27.88 1.64
C GLN A 179 42.67 -27.61 3.07
N ALA A 180 41.54 -26.91 3.22
CA ALA A 180 40.95 -26.57 4.51
C ALA A 180 40.60 -27.81 5.34
N ALA A 181 40.16 -28.90 4.70
CA ALA A 181 39.86 -30.18 5.36
C ALA A 181 41.07 -30.82 6.07
N THR A 182 42.30 -30.44 5.69
CA THR A 182 43.54 -30.95 6.31
C THR A 182 44.08 -30.07 7.44
N LEU A 183 43.51 -28.87 7.62
CA LEU A 183 44.00 -27.87 8.57
C LEU A 183 43.29 -27.98 9.93
N PRO A 184 43.93 -27.50 11.03
CA PRO A 184 43.24 -27.30 12.30
C PRO A 184 41.99 -26.39 12.14
N PRO A 185 40.93 -26.59 12.95
CA PRO A 185 39.63 -25.94 12.73
C PRO A 185 39.69 -24.41 12.58
N ALA A 186 40.50 -23.72 13.38
CA ALA A 186 40.65 -22.27 13.29
C ALA A 186 41.24 -21.81 11.94
N LYS A 187 42.23 -22.54 11.41
CA LYS A 187 42.88 -22.25 10.12
C LYS A 187 41.97 -22.63 8.94
N ALA A 188 41.24 -23.74 9.05
CA ALA A 188 40.24 -24.15 8.08
C ALA A 188 39.13 -23.09 7.93
N GLN A 189 38.59 -22.60 9.05
CA GLN A 189 37.58 -21.55 9.03
C GLN A 189 38.10 -20.26 8.41
N GLN A 190 39.34 -19.87 8.71
CA GLN A 190 39.96 -18.68 8.11
C GLN A 190 40.10 -18.82 6.58
N ALA A 191 40.50 -19.99 6.08
CA ALA A 191 40.61 -20.25 4.64
C ALA A 191 39.24 -20.18 3.95
N LEU A 192 38.21 -20.79 4.55
CA LEU A 192 36.84 -20.75 4.02
C LEU A 192 36.25 -19.34 4.04
N ASN A 193 36.47 -18.58 5.13
CA ASN A 193 36.04 -17.19 5.21
C ASN A 193 36.68 -16.35 4.09
N SER A 194 37.96 -16.59 3.79
CA SER A 194 38.68 -15.89 2.72
C SER A 194 38.06 -16.21 1.36
N LEU A 195 37.82 -17.49 1.05
CA LEU A 195 37.15 -17.93 -0.18
C LEU A 195 35.79 -17.24 -0.38
N TRP A 196 34.96 -17.20 0.66
CA TRP A 196 33.64 -16.58 0.55
C TRP A 196 33.72 -15.06 0.45
N SER A 197 34.69 -14.42 1.11
CA SER A 197 34.91 -12.97 0.99
C SER A 197 35.36 -12.57 -0.42
N GLU A 198 36.19 -13.38 -1.08
CA GLU A 198 36.62 -13.14 -2.46
C GLU A 198 35.47 -13.31 -3.45
N ARG A 199 34.60 -14.32 -3.23
CA ARG A 199 33.36 -14.50 -4.00
C ARG A 199 32.46 -13.28 -3.85
N ASP A 200 32.24 -12.83 -2.62
CA ASP A 200 31.33 -11.71 -2.34
C ASP A 200 31.87 -10.42 -2.95
N LEU A 201 33.20 -10.22 -2.95
CA LEU A 201 33.84 -9.11 -3.66
C LEU A 201 33.65 -9.21 -5.18
N ALA A 202 33.81 -10.40 -5.76
CA ALA A 202 33.59 -10.63 -7.19
C ALA A 202 32.13 -10.34 -7.59
N VAL A 203 31.17 -10.83 -6.80
CA VAL A 203 29.73 -10.54 -6.99
C VAL A 203 29.48 -9.03 -6.91
N ALA A 204 30.06 -8.35 -5.91
CA ALA A 204 29.91 -6.91 -5.74
C ALA A 204 30.49 -6.10 -6.91
N GLU A 205 31.63 -6.50 -7.45
CA GLU A 205 32.26 -5.83 -8.59
C GLU A 205 31.47 -6.05 -9.89
N ILE A 206 30.94 -7.26 -10.09
CA ILE A 206 30.06 -7.57 -11.22
C ILE A 206 28.78 -6.73 -11.11
N ALA A 207 28.16 -6.65 -9.94
CA ALA A 207 26.96 -5.83 -9.72
C ALA A 207 27.24 -4.34 -9.95
N ARG A 208 28.41 -3.82 -9.54
CA ARG A 208 28.82 -2.42 -9.76
C ARG A 208 28.89 -2.04 -11.24
N ARG A 209 29.02 -3.03 -12.15
CA ARG A 209 28.95 -2.77 -13.60
C ARG A 209 27.60 -2.20 -14.03
N PHE A 210 26.52 -2.48 -13.30
CA PHE A 210 25.21 -1.87 -13.56
C PHE A 210 25.22 -0.34 -13.48
N VAL A 211 26.03 0.22 -12.57
CA VAL A 211 26.12 1.67 -12.38
C VAL A 211 27.23 2.30 -13.20
N THR A 212 28.35 1.60 -13.36
CA THR A 212 29.49 2.13 -14.13
C THR A 212 29.29 2.04 -15.65
N HIS A 213 28.50 1.06 -16.12
CA HIS A 213 28.21 0.84 -17.54
C HIS A 213 26.71 0.60 -17.73
N PRO A 214 25.86 1.61 -17.49
CA PRO A 214 24.43 1.40 -17.47
C PRO A 214 23.87 1.08 -18.86
N TRP A 215 23.08 0.00 -18.91
CA TRP A 215 22.33 -0.40 -20.10
C TRP A 215 20.90 0.15 -20.07
N PRO A 216 20.20 0.18 -21.23
CA PRO A 216 18.77 0.46 -21.27
C PRO A 216 18.03 -0.51 -20.34
N THR A 217 17.18 0.03 -19.46
CA THR A 217 16.41 -0.75 -18.49
C THR A 217 14.93 -0.55 -18.77
N GLU A 218 14.14 -1.60 -18.62
CA GLU A 218 12.70 -1.53 -18.76
C GLU A 218 12.06 -1.00 -17.46
N PHE A 219 11.05 -0.15 -17.63
CA PHE A 219 10.26 0.43 -16.57
C PHE A 219 8.79 0.30 -16.91
N LEU A 220 8.01 -0.22 -15.97
CA LEU A 220 6.56 -0.09 -15.98
C LEU A 220 6.22 1.22 -15.27
N LEU A 221 5.66 2.17 -16.01
CA LEU A 221 5.24 3.48 -15.50
C LEU A 221 3.72 3.54 -15.44
N ILE A 222 3.17 3.83 -14.26
CA ILE A 222 1.72 3.86 -14.04
C ILE A 222 1.34 5.19 -13.39
N VAL A 223 0.28 5.81 -13.90
CA VAL A 223 -0.37 6.96 -13.30
C VAL A 223 -1.80 6.59 -12.95
N ASP A 224 -2.07 6.49 -11.66
CA ASP A 224 -3.36 6.07 -11.12
C ASP A 224 -4.09 7.25 -10.47
N PRO A 225 -5.19 7.74 -11.05
CA PRO A 225 -5.96 8.80 -10.42
C PRO A 225 -6.83 8.26 -9.27
N LEU A 226 -7.02 9.10 -8.25
CA LEU A 226 -8.05 8.95 -7.22
C LEU A 226 -7.98 7.70 -6.30
N VAL A 227 -6.87 6.96 -6.27
CA VAL A 227 -6.68 5.83 -5.33
C VAL A 227 -6.86 6.27 -3.86
N THR A 228 -6.37 7.46 -3.50
CA THR A 228 -6.57 8.03 -2.15
C THR A 228 -8.05 8.17 -1.76
N TRP A 229 -8.97 8.33 -2.73
CA TRP A 229 -10.41 8.43 -2.45
C TRP A 229 -11.05 7.10 -2.08
N ILE A 230 -10.47 5.98 -2.52
CA ILE A 230 -10.89 4.64 -2.09
C ILE A 230 -10.65 4.50 -0.59
N TRP A 231 -9.45 4.87 -0.13
CA TRP A 231 -9.09 4.87 1.29
C TRP A 231 -9.95 5.84 2.10
N LEU A 232 -10.21 7.04 1.56
CA LEU A 232 -11.13 8.00 2.20
C LEU A 232 -12.54 7.41 2.36
N GLY A 233 -13.08 6.80 1.32
CA GLY A 233 -14.37 6.11 1.36
C GLY A 233 -14.39 4.99 2.41
N ALA A 234 -13.34 4.17 2.46
CA ALA A 234 -13.19 3.11 3.45
C ALA A 234 -13.13 3.65 4.90
N LEU A 235 -12.39 4.74 5.13
CA LEU A 235 -12.34 5.39 6.45
C LEU A 235 -13.69 5.98 6.85
N ILE A 236 -14.43 6.59 5.91
CA ILE A 236 -15.79 7.09 6.16
C ILE A 236 -16.72 5.95 6.53
N ILE A 237 -16.67 4.82 5.82
CA ILE A 237 -17.44 3.61 6.13
C ILE A 237 -17.11 3.11 7.54
N GLY A 238 -15.82 2.96 7.86
CA GLY A 238 -15.35 2.51 9.17
C GLY A 238 -15.83 3.41 10.31
N GLY A 239 -15.66 4.73 10.15
CA GLY A 239 -16.15 5.72 11.12
C GLY A 239 -17.68 5.69 11.28
N GLY A 240 -18.42 5.60 10.18
CA GLY A 240 -19.88 5.48 10.19
C GLY A 240 -20.35 4.19 10.87
N GLY A 241 -19.65 3.08 10.64
CA GLY A 241 -19.91 1.78 11.27
C GLY A 241 -19.69 1.82 12.78
N LEU A 242 -18.56 2.40 13.23
CA LEU A 242 -18.29 2.59 14.67
C LEU A 242 -19.36 3.44 15.35
N ILE A 243 -19.83 4.51 14.69
CA ILE A 243 -20.92 5.36 15.22
C ILE A 243 -22.24 4.57 15.29
N ALA A 244 -22.56 3.78 14.26
CA ALA A 244 -23.79 3.01 14.21
C ALA A 244 -23.84 1.89 15.26
N LEU A 245 -22.69 1.27 15.54
CA LEU A 245 -22.54 0.14 16.47
C LEU A 245 -22.28 0.57 17.92
N TRP A 246 -22.04 1.86 18.19
CA TRP A 246 -21.73 2.34 19.54
C TRP A 246 -22.87 2.01 20.54
N PRO A 247 -22.60 1.38 21.69
CA PRO A 247 -23.62 0.80 22.59
C PRO A 247 -24.51 1.86 23.26
N VAL A 248 -25.85 1.66 23.22
CA VAL A 248 -26.85 2.57 23.82
C VAL A 248 -26.93 2.23 25.30
N PRO A 249 -26.64 3.18 26.22
CA PRO A 249 -26.95 2.95 27.62
C PRO A 249 -28.44 2.59 27.70
N ALA A 250 -28.75 1.40 28.22
CA ALA A 250 -30.06 0.78 28.18
C ALA A 250 -31.12 1.46 29.08
N PHE A 251 -31.01 2.77 29.32
CA PHE A 251 -31.91 3.54 30.16
C PHE A 251 -32.99 4.25 29.36
N ALA A 252 -33.78 3.51 28.57
CA ALA A 252 -35.05 4.01 28.03
C ALA A 252 -35.92 2.87 27.46
N ARG A 253 -36.13 1.81 28.24
CA ARG A 253 -37.29 0.91 28.03
C ARG A 253 -38.08 0.76 29.32
N ARG A 254 -38.48 1.88 29.94
CA ARG A 254 -39.76 1.90 30.64
C ARG A 254 -40.81 2.28 29.61
N ARG A 255 -41.47 1.25 29.04
CA ARG A 255 -42.78 1.43 28.42
C ARG A 255 -43.64 2.17 29.44
N ALA A 256 -44.12 3.37 29.12
CA ALA A 256 -45.21 3.97 29.86
C ALA A 256 -46.38 2.98 29.75
N ALA A 257 -46.66 2.26 30.83
CA ALA A 257 -47.89 1.51 30.95
C ALA A 257 -49.03 2.54 30.81
N ALA A 258 -49.89 2.36 29.80
CA ALA A 258 -51.06 3.20 29.62
C ALA A 258 -51.91 3.16 30.90
N PRO A 259 -52.36 4.29 31.45
CA PRO A 259 -53.27 4.27 32.58
C PRO A 259 -54.55 3.55 32.18
N ARG A 260 -54.84 2.44 32.85
CA ARG A 260 -56.11 1.72 32.70
C ARG A 260 -57.20 2.62 33.29
N THR A 261 -57.94 3.34 32.45
CA THR A 261 -59.09 4.15 32.88
C THR A 261 -60.10 3.24 33.58
N ALA A 262 -60.27 3.46 34.89
CA ALA A 262 -61.28 2.80 35.70
C ALA A 262 -62.67 3.23 35.22
N ARG A 263 -63.54 2.24 34.99
CA ARG A 263 -64.96 2.43 34.63
C ARG A 263 -65.73 2.76 35.93
N PRO A 264 -66.46 3.87 36.03
CA PRO A 264 -67.26 4.15 37.23
C PRO A 264 -68.44 3.18 37.31
N SER A 265 -68.60 2.56 38.48
CA SER A 265 -69.78 1.82 38.91
C SER A 265 -70.83 2.79 39.46
N THR A 266 -72.01 2.82 38.86
CA THR A 266 -73.23 3.33 39.50
C THR A 266 -74.44 2.51 39.04
N SER A 267 -75.07 1.85 40.01
CA SER A 267 -76.45 1.31 40.03
C SER A 267 -77.12 1.89 41.29
N PRO A 268 -78.45 1.81 41.56
CA PRO A 268 -79.64 1.48 40.74
C PRO A 268 -80.88 2.41 40.98
N GLY A 269 -81.95 2.24 40.16
CA GLY A 269 -83.38 2.49 40.51
C GLY A 269 -84.06 3.69 39.84
N VAL A 270 -85.36 3.74 39.47
CA VAL A 270 -86.53 2.80 39.35
C VAL A 270 -87.56 3.48 38.36
N PRO A 271 -88.83 3.05 38.10
CA PRO A 271 -89.39 2.85 36.74
C PRO A 271 -90.55 3.82 36.33
N ALA A 272 -90.97 3.82 35.05
CA ALA A 272 -92.29 4.35 34.62
C ALA A 272 -92.68 3.77 33.24
N ARG A 273 -93.61 2.80 33.18
CA ARG A 273 -95.02 2.90 32.71
C ARG A 273 -95.21 3.28 31.22
N GLU A 274 -95.68 2.30 30.44
CA GLU A 274 -96.55 2.44 29.26
C GLU A 274 -97.85 3.19 29.64
N PRO A 275 -98.45 3.98 28.72
CA PRO A 275 -99.32 3.48 27.61
C PRO A 275 -99.16 4.31 26.31
N ALA A 276 -99.76 4.05 25.14
CA ALA A 276 -100.90 3.24 24.69
C ALA A 276 -100.67 2.79 23.23
#